data_AF-A0A7S4WCP9-F1
#
_entry.id   AF-A0A7S4WCP9-F1
#
_cell.length_a   1.000
_cell.length_b   1.000
_cell.length_c   1.000
_cell.angle_alpha   90.00
_cell.angle_beta   90.00
_cell.angle_gamma   90.00
#
_symmetry.space_group_name_H-M   'P 1'
#
loop_
_entity.id
_entity.type
_entity.pdbx_description
1 polymer ?
#
loop_
_entity_poly.entity_id
_entity_poly.type
_entity_poly.pdbx_seq_one_letter_code
_entity_poly.pdbx_strand_id
1 'polypeptide(L)'
;MKLSLPLFLSLLSIGSVASTSTYLRHLSSKSRSSKSKSSSQSRGRSSKSSKSEPEWYSPSVSSVYMMTNEPKNEILVFSRNDSSGKLDFVNAVRSNGSGLQLSGGTALPAPTDDPLASQDALVVAGNCLLAVNAGSNTVSSFRINSARDISFVETVDSGGEIPVSIAVNE
;
A
#
# COMPACT_ATOMS: atom_id res chain seq x y z
N MET A 1 15.66 -46.54 -28.45
CA MET A 1 14.66 -45.65 -29.08
C MET A 1 14.82 -44.27 -28.44
N LYS A 2 15.32 -43.28 -29.19
CA LYS A 2 15.58 -41.91 -28.69
C LYS A 2 14.31 -41.08 -28.89
N LEU A 3 13.65 -40.65 -27.82
CA LEU A 3 12.55 -39.70 -27.87
C LEU A 3 13.12 -38.28 -27.79
N SER A 4 12.99 -37.55 -28.91
CA SER A 4 13.27 -36.12 -29.02
C SER A 4 11.99 -35.36 -28.66
N LEU A 5 12.06 -34.46 -27.67
CA LEU A 5 11.00 -33.53 -27.31
C LEU A 5 11.33 -32.13 -27.88
N PRO A 6 10.40 -31.42 -28.51
CA PRO A 6 10.67 -30.08 -29.04
C PRO A 6 10.63 -29.01 -27.94
N LEU A 7 11.62 -28.11 -27.96
CA LEU A 7 11.62 -26.86 -27.22
C LEU A 7 10.52 -25.92 -27.75
N PHE A 8 9.62 -25.46 -26.88
CA PHE A 8 8.77 -24.30 -27.16
C PHE A 8 9.44 -23.04 -26.61
N LEU A 9 9.91 -22.15 -27.50
CA LEU A 9 10.30 -20.79 -27.15
C LEU A 9 9.04 -19.91 -27.07
N SER A 10 8.70 -19.45 -25.87
CA SER A 10 7.70 -18.41 -25.64
C SER A 10 8.39 -17.06 -25.51
N LEU A 11 8.27 -16.20 -26.53
CA LEU A 11 8.67 -14.79 -26.48
C LEU A 11 7.55 -13.99 -25.79
N LEU A 12 7.79 -13.53 -24.56
CA LEU A 12 6.89 -12.59 -23.90
C LEU A 12 7.35 -11.15 -24.18
N SER A 13 6.41 -10.39 -24.75
CA SER A 13 6.53 -8.99 -25.14
C SER A 13 6.84 -8.07 -23.95
N ILE A 14 7.80 -7.17 -24.13
CA ILE A 14 8.18 -6.13 -23.16
C ILE A 14 7.25 -4.93 -23.37
N GLY A 15 6.27 -4.77 -22.47
CA GLY A 15 5.42 -3.56 -22.41
C GLY A 15 6.09 -2.49 -21.56
N SER A 16 6.46 -1.36 -22.18
CA SER A 16 7.02 -0.17 -21.53
C SER A 16 5.94 0.61 -20.77
N VAL A 17 6.28 1.04 -19.55
CA VAL A 17 5.43 1.85 -18.67
C VAL A 17 5.74 3.33 -18.88
N ALA A 18 4.75 4.14 -19.24
CA ALA A 18 4.86 5.60 -19.19
C ALA A 18 3.88 6.15 -18.14
N SER A 19 4.43 6.49 -16.98
CA SER A 19 3.81 7.30 -15.95
C SER A 19 3.84 8.77 -16.39
N THR A 20 2.69 9.44 -16.44
CA THR A 20 2.64 10.90 -16.57
C THR A 20 1.81 11.51 -15.45
N SER A 21 2.54 12.14 -14.53
CA SER A 21 2.04 12.95 -13.43
C SER A 21 1.78 14.37 -13.94
N THR A 22 0.51 14.75 -14.09
CA THR A 22 0.14 16.13 -14.48
C THR A 22 -0.07 16.98 -13.22
N TYR A 23 0.98 17.70 -12.83
CA TYR A 23 0.96 18.72 -11.78
C TYR A 23 0.48 20.04 -12.39
N LEU A 24 -0.69 20.54 -11.99
CA LEU A 24 -1.21 21.83 -12.44
C LEU A 24 -0.46 22.97 -11.75
N ARG A 25 0.30 23.76 -12.53
CA ARG A 25 0.77 25.09 -12.11
C ARG A 25 -0.24 26.15 -12.54
N HIS A 26 -0.84 26.80 -11.55
CA HIS A 26 -1.61 28.02 -11.72
C HIS A 26 -0.68 29.22 -11.43
N LEU A 27 -0.33 29.99 -12.46
CA LEU A 27 0.31 31.30 -12.29
C LEU A 27 -0.42 32.37 -13.12
N SER A 28 -1.12 33.21 -12.35
CA SER A 28 -1.10 34.67 -12.36
C SER A 28 -1.27 35.46 -13.68
N SER A 29 -2.44 36.10 -13.73
CA SER A 29 -2.68 37.53 -14.00
C SER A 29 -2.17 38.16 -15.31
N LYS A 30 -3.12 38.57 -16.16
CA LYS A 30 -3.00 39.85 -16.86
C LYS A 30 -4.36 40.54 -17.01
N SER A 31 -4.42 41.72 -16.41
CA SER A 31 -5.50 42.70 -16.45
C SER A 31 -5.75 43.24 -17.86
N ARG A 32 -7.02 43.29 -18.28
CA ARG A 32 -7.50 44.29 -19.25
C ARG A 32 -8.90 44.74 -18.87
N SER A 33 -9.02 46.05 -18.63
CA SER A 33 -10.28 46.74 -18.39
C SER A 33 -11.08 46.90 -19.68
N SER A 34 -12.38 46.66 -19.62
CA SER A 34 -13.35 47.31 -20.48
C SER A 34 -14.64 47.56 -19.68
N LYS A 35 -15.13 48.78 -19.83
CA LYS A 35 -16.21 49.42 -19.08
C LYS A 35 -17.47 49.29 -19.92
N SER A 36 -18.53 48.67 -19.39
CA SER A 36 -19.89 48.78 -19.93
C SER A 36 -20.90 48.84 -18.78
N LYS A 37 -21.76 49.86 -18.83
CA LYS A 37 -22.90 50.06 -17.93
C LYS A 37 -24.14 49.44 -18.60
N SER A 38 -24.95 48.68 -17.87
CA SER A 38 -26.43 48.71 -17.97
C SER A 38 -27.14 47.89 -16.88
N SER A 39 -28.17 48.54 -16.32
CA SER A 39 -29.46 48.04 -15.81
C SER A 39 -29.55 46.81 -14.88
N SER A 40 -29.90 47.12 -13.63
CA SER A 40 -30.86 46.45 -12.72
C SER A 40 -31.58 45.17 -13.19
N GLN A 41 -31.38 44.08 -12.45
CA GLN A 41 -32.50 43.24 -11.96
C GLN A 41 -32.05 42.34 -10.80
N SER A 42 -32.58 42.61 -9.61
CA SER A 42 -32.45 41.80 -8.41
C SER A 42 -33.21 40.49 -8.55
N ARG A 43 -32.53 39.34 -8.57
CA ARG A 43 -33.15 38.02 -8.33
C ARG A 43 -32.22 37.14 -7.48
N GLY A 44 -32.86 36.45 -6.55
CA GLY A 44 -32.31 35.85 -5.33
C GLY A 44 -31.04 35.05 -5.47
N ARG A 45 -30.06 35.36 -4.61
CA ARG A 45 -28.97 34.46 -4.26
C ARG A 45 -29.54 33.31 -3.44
N SER A 46 -29.73 32.16 -4.07
CA SER A 46 -29.83 30.89 -3.34
C SER A 46 -28.46 30.59 -2.74
N SER A 47 -28.27 30.99 -1.49
CA SER A 47 -27.13 30.58 -0.68
C SER A 47 -27.31 29.11 -0.34
N LYS A 48 -26.71 28.24 -1.17
CA LYS A 48 -26.39 26.86 -0.77
C LYS A 48 -25.49 26.96 0.45
N SER A 49 -26.08 26.74 1.62
CA SER A 49 -25.37 26.51 2.87
C SER A 49 -24.62 25.19 2.72
N SER A 50 -23.38 25.24 2.24
CA SER A 50 -22.42 24.20 2.57
C SER A 50 -22.14 24.38 4.05
N LYS A 51 -22.71 23.53 4.91
CA LYS A 51 -22.23 23.37 6.28
C LYS A 51 -20.76 23.02 6.17
N SER A 52 -19.89 23.99 6.39
CA SER A 52 -18.50 23.73 6.73
C SER A 52 -18.54 23.14 8.13
N GLU A 53 -18.13 21.89 8.24
CA GLU A 53 -17.87 21.29 9.55
C GLU A 53 -16.86 22.17 10.29
N PRO A 54 -17.08 22.45 11.58
CA PRO A 54 -16.29 23.42 12.30
C PRO A 54 -14.83 22.93 12.43
N GLU A 55 -13.90 23.87 12.23
CA GLU A 55 -12.44 23.68 12.09
C GLU A 55 -11.74 23.08 13.33
N TRP A 56 -12.48 22.71 14.37
CA TRP A 56 -11.94 22.10 15.60
C TRP A 56 -12.02 20.56 15.63
N TYR A 57 -12.64 19.93 14.62
CA TYR A 57 -12.62 18.47 14.47
C TYR A 57 -11.86 18.08 13.20
N SER A 58 -10.52 18.06 13.27
CA SER A 58 -9.75 17.25 12.33
C SER A 58 -9.89 15.80 12.77
N PRO A 59 -10.52 14.92 11.97
CA PRO A 59 -10.65 13.53 12.37
C PRO A 59 -9.26 12.96 12.61
N SER A 60 -9.07 12.34 13.78
CA SER A 60 -7.83 11.61 14.07
C SER A 60 -7.70 10.44 13.08
N VAL A 61 -6.46 10.13 12.73
CA VAL A 61 -6.12 9.12 11.74
C VAL A 61 -5.16 8.12 12.35
N SER A 62 -5.51 6.84 12.27
CA SER A 62 -4.66 5.70 12.63
C SER A 62 -4.14 4.98 11.38
N SER A 63 -3.26 4.00 11.54
CA SER A 63 -2.77 3.16 10.45
C SER A 63 -3.42 1.77 10.47
N VAL A 64 -3.60 1.19 9.30
CA VAL A 64 -3.76 -0.26 9.11
C VAL A 64 -2.67 -0.74 8.17
N TYR A 65 -2.01 -1.82 8.55
CA TYR A 65 -0.96 -2.44 7.75
C TYR A 65 -1.43 -3.80 7.25
N MET A 66 -1.13 -4.11 6.00
CA MET A 66 -1.34 -5.42 5.41
C MET A 66 -0.06 -5.86 4.71
N MET A 67 0.23 -7.16 4.70
CA MET A 67 1.37 -7.72 3.97
C MET A 67 0.86 -8.48 2.75
N THR A 68 1.58 -8.37 1.63
CA THR A 68 1.31 -9.22 0.46
C THR A 68 1.88 -10.63 0.67
N ASN A 69 1.75 -11.51 -0.32
CA ASN A 69 2.48 -12.78 -0.35
C ASN A 69 3.11 -13.02 -1.73
N GLU A 70 3.71 -11.97 -2.27
CA GLU A 70 4.27 -11.99 -3.62
C GLU A 70 5.77 -12.28 -3.60
N PRO A 71 6.38 -12.75 -4.71
CA PRO A 71 7.84 -12.83 -4.83
C PRO A 71 8.53 -11.50 -4.53
N LYS A 72 7.84 -10.38 -4.75
CA LYS A 72 8.21 -9.05 -4.25
C LYS A 72 7.26 -8.71 -3.10
N ASN A 73 7.59 -9.15 -1.90
CA ASN A 73 6.69 -8.99 -0.77
C ASN A 73 6.72 -7.53 -0.25
N GLU A 74 5.55 -6.98 0.05
CA GLU A 74 5.37 -5.56 0.38
C GLU A 74 4.42 -5.37 1.56
N ILE A 75 4.64 -4.30 2.33
CA ILE A 75 3.72 -3.81 3.34
C ILE A 75 2.87 -2.72 2.71
N LEU A 76 1.57 -2.98 2.61
CA LEU A 76 0.56 -2.02 2.22
C LEU A 76 0.16 -1.20 3.44
N VAL A 77 0.23 0.12 3.31
CA VAL A 77 -0.11 1.07 4.36
C VAL A 77 -1.44 1.74 4.00
N PHE A 78 -2.38 1.69 4.94
CA PHE A 78 -3.65 2.40 4.85
C PHE A 78 -3.75 3.39 5.98
N SER A 79 -4.23 4.59 5.68
CA SER A 79 -4.73 5.51 6.71
C SER A 79 -6.17 5.13 7.03
N ARG A 80 -6.49 5.03 8.31
CA ARG A 80 -7.82 4.75 8.83
C ARG A 80 -8.38 6.00 9.48
N ASN A 81 -9.50 6.48 8.96
CA ASN A 81 -10.25 7.54 9.62
C ASN A 81 -10.88 6.98 10.92
N ASP A 82 -10.57 7.57 12.07
CA ASP A 82 -10.94 6.96 13.36
C ASP A 82 -12.44 6.98 13.65
N SER A 83 -13.18 7.95 13.11
CA SER A 83 -14.62 8.08 13.35
C SER A 83 -15.46 7.20 12.41
N SER A 84 -15.07 7.08 11.15
CA SER A 84 -15.81 6.30 10.13
C SER A 84 -15.25 4.90 9.91
N GLY A 85 -14.00 4.63 10.31
CA GLY A 85 -13.28 3.39 9.99
C GLY A 85 -12.87 3.27 8.52
N LYS A 86 -13.12 4.28 7.68
CA LYS A 86 -12.76 4.25 6.26
C LYS A 86 -11.25 4.10 6.10
N LEU A 87 -10.84 3.17 5.25
CA LEU A 87 -9.45 2.94 4.86
C LEU A 87 -9.15 3.65 3.54
N ASP A 88 -8.07 4.40 3.51
CA ASP A 88 -7.49 5.00 2.31
C ASP A 88 -6.08 4.47 2.12
N PHE A 89 -5.82 3.88 0.94
CA PHE A 89 -4.48 3.41 0.60
C PHE A 89 -3.50 4.60 0.55
N VAL A 90 -2.33 4.43 1.17
CA VAL A 90 -1.29 5.46 1.24
C VAL A 90 -0.12 5.11 0.35
N ASN A 91 0.54 3.97 0.62
CA ASN A 91 1.66 3.48 -0.16
C ASN A 91 1.90 1.97 0.09
N ALA A 92 2.86 1.42 -0.65
CA ALA A 92 3.42 0.09 -0.43
C ALA A 92 4.93 0.22 -0.21
N VAL A 93 5.46 -0.45 0.81
CA VAL A 93 6.88 -0.43 1.15
C VAL A 93 7.44 -1.84 1.04
N ARG A 94 8.56 -2.01 0.34
CA ARG A 94 9.18 -3.33 0.17
C ARG A 94 9.66 -3.88 1.51
N SER A 95 9.35 -5.15 1.74
CA SER A 95 9.95 -5.94 2.81
C SER A 95 11.39 -6.29 2.52
N ASN A 96 11.84 -6.26 1.27
CA ASN A 96 13.11 -6.82 0.82
C ASN A 96 13.26 -8.33 1.13
N GLY A 97 12.14 -9.02 1.36
CA GLY A 97 12.02 -10.48 1.33
C GLY A 97 10.96 -10.93 0.31
N SER A 98 10.70 -12.23 0.29
CA SER A 98 9.78 -12.88 -0.64
C SER A 98 8.67 -13.61 0.10
N GLY A 99 7.45 -13.49 -0.42
CA GLY A 99 6.33 -14.35 -0.06
C GLY A 99 6.53 -15.77 -0.59
N LEU A 100 5.82 -16.72 0.00
CA LEU A 100 5.90 -18.11 -0.38
C LEU A 100 4.94 -18.41 -1.53
N GLN A 101 5.49 -18.94 -2.63
CA GLN A 101 4.73 -19.35 -3.81
C GLN A 101 4.69 -20.88 -3.88
N LEU A 102 3.50 -21.46 -3.73
CA LEU A 102 3.29 -22.89 -3.89
C LEU A 102 3.21 -23.23 -5.39
N SER A 103 4.36 -23.47 -6.02
CA SER A 103 4.41 -23.96 -7.40
C SER A 103 4.39 -25.49 -7.43
N GLY A 104 3.22 -26.06 -7.72
CA GLY A 104 3.08 -27.45 -8.16
C GLY A 104 3.12 -28.50 -7.05
N GLY A 105 1.96 -28.82 -6.48
CA GLY A 105 1.56 -30.14 -5.94
C GLY A 105 2.37 -30.77 -4.79
N THR A 106 3.55 -30.25 -4.48
CA THR A 106 4.35 -30.64 -3.32
C THR A 106 3.89 -29.75 -2.18
N ALA A 107 2.81 -30.21 -1.57
CA ALA A 107 2.23 -29.64 -0.38
C ALA A 107 3.34 -29.42 0.66
N LEU A 108 3.64 -28.16 0.95
CA LEU A 108 3.82 -27.85 2.36
C LEU A 108 2.56 -28.35 3.08
N PRO A 109 2.65 -28.83 4.33
CA PRO A 109 1.47 -29.28 5.07
C PRO A 109 0.41 -28.18 5.29
N ALA A 110 0.64 -26.97 4.77
CA ALA A 110 -0.34 -25.91 4.65
C ALA A 110 -1.52 -26.35 3.77
N PRO A 111 -2.77 -26.24 4.26
CA PRO A 111 -3.96 -26.47 3.45
C PRO A 111 -3.89 -25.65 2.16
N THR A 112 -4.39 -26.21 1.06
CA THR A 112 -4.56 -25.44 -0.21
C THR A 112 -5.41 -24.18 -0.03
N ASP A 113 -6.22 -24.16 1.03
CA ASP A 113 -7.15 -23.10 1.38
C ASP A 113 -6.51 -21.99 2.22
N ASP A 114 -5.37 -22.27 2.86
CA ASP A 114 -4.53 -21.29 3.56
C ASP A 114 -3.08 -21.44 3.08
N PRO A 115 -2.76 -20.88 1.90
CA PRO A 115 -1.44 -21.04 1.29
C PRO A 115 -0.31 -20.39 2.10
N LEU A 116 -0.65 -19.62 3.14
CA LEU A 116 0.29 -18.96 4.03
C LEU A 116 0.49 -19.72 5.35
N ALA A 117 -0.56 -20.41 5.85
CA ALA A 117 -0.60 -21.03 7.18
C ALA A 117 -0.07 -20.08 8.29
N SER A 118 -0.26 -18.78 8.11
CA SER A 118 0.44 -17.76 8.89
C SER A 118 -0.31 -17.40 10.17
N GLN A 119 0.45 -17.23 11.25
CA GLN A 119 -0.04 -16.64 12.49
C GLN A 119 0.84 -15.44 12.81
N ASP A 120 0.25 -14.25 12.90
CA ASP A 120 0.99 -13.04 13.26
C ASP A 120 2.20 -12.77 12.35
N ALA A 121 2.10 -13.05 11.04
CA ALA A 121 3.19 -12.77 10.10
C ALA A 121 3.47 -11.27 9.87
N LEU A 122 2.66 -10.39 10.46
CA LEU A 122 2.87 -8.95 10.52
C LEU A 122 2.45 -8.43 11.90
N VAL A 123 3.40 -7.92 12.70
CA VAL A 123 3.15 -7.49 14.09
C VAL A 123 3.71 -6.08 14.31
N VAL A 124 2.98 -5.27 15.06
CA VAL A 124 3.47 -4.01 15.62
C VAL A 124 4.07 -4.29 17.00
N ALA A 125 5.30 -3.83 17.24
CA ALA A 125 6.00 -3.90 18.53
C ALA A 125 6.56 -2.52 18.86
N GLY A 126 5.96 -1.81 19.82
CA GLY A 126 6.22 -0.40 20.06
C GLY A 126 6.08 0.47 18.79
N ASN A 127 7.20 1.06 18.34
CA ASN A 127 7.27 1.88 17.13
C ASN A 127 7.85 1.13 15.91
N CYS A 128 7.95 -0.19 15.99
CA CYS A 128 8.42 -1.06 14.93
C CYS A 128 7.27 -1.89 14.36
N LEU A 129 7.37 -2.20 13.08
CA LEU A 129 6.55 -3.20 12.40
C LEU A 129 7.46 -4.32 11.93
N LEU A 130 7.13 -5.56 12.28
CA LEU A 130 7.90 -6.77 11.95
C LEU A 130 7.10 -7.63 10.98
N ALA A 131 7.73 -8.08 9.90
CA ALA A 131 7.11 -8.80 8.81
C ALA A 131 7.87 -10.10 8.51
N VAL A 132 7.15 -11.22 8.43
CA VAL A 132 7.70 -12.55 8.15
C VAL A 132 7.65 -12.82 6.64
N ASN A 133 8.79 -13.19 6.05
CA ASN A 133 8.91 -13.52 4.63
C ASN A 133 9.20 -15.01 4.45
N ALA A 134 8.13 -15.80 4.38
CA ALA A 134 8.19 -17.26 4.30
C ALA A 134 8.98 -17.77 3.07
N GLY A 135 8.88 -17.09 1.93
CA GLY A 135 9.53 -17.50 0.69
C GLY A 135 11.04 -17.23 0.64
N SER A 136 11.55 -16.33 1.50
CA SER A 136 12.99 -16.02 1.59
C SER A 136 13.62 -16.44 2.91
N ASN A 137 12.88 -17.07 3.83
CA ASN A 137 13.36 -17.46 5.16
C ASN A 137 13.84 -16.28 6.03
N THR A 138 13.27 -15.08 5.84
CA THR A 138 13.72 -13.85 6.52
C THR A 138 12.62 -13.16 7.31
N VAL A 139 13.03 -12.25 8.21
CA VAL A 139 12.15 -11.29 8.89
C VAL A 139 12.62 -9.88 8.53
N SER A 140 11.67 -8.99 8.22
CA SER A 140 11.93 -7.58 7.93
C SER A 140 11.39 -6.69 9.03
N SER A 141 12.10 -5.60 9.31
CA SER A 141 11.70 -4.57 10.28
C SER A 141 11.51 -3.23 9.60
N PHE A 142 10.54 -2.48 10.09
CA PHE A 142 10.22 -1.12 9.67
C PHE A 142 10.02 -0.24 10.88
N ARG A 143 10.41 1.03 10.76
CA ARG A 143 10.07 2.06 11.74
C ARG A 143 8.75 2.72 11.35
N ILE A 144 7.84 2.85 12.31
CA ILE A 144 6.60 3.60 12.17
C ILE A 144 6.91 5.07 12.49
N ASN A 145 6.91 5.92 11.46
CA ASN A 145 7.21 7.35 11.61
C ASN A 145 5.96 8.17 11.91
N SER A 146 4.83 7.79 11.29
CA SER A 146 3.52 8.42 11.48
C SER A 146 2.39 7.49 11.05
N ALA A 147 1.13 7.95 11.20
CA ALA A 147 -0.05 7.23 10.75
C ALA A 147 -0.10 6.94 9.23
N ARG A 148 0.82 7.51 8.45
CA ARG A 148 0.85 7.41 6.98
C ARG A 148 2.23 7.09 6.43
N ASP A 149 3.20 6.84 7.30
CA ASP A 149 4.58 6.65 6.87
C ASP A 149 5.30 5.60 7.71
N ILE A 150 5.91 4.65 7.02
CA ILE A 150 6.83 3.67 7.59
C ILE A 150 8.09 3.66 6.73
N SER A 151 9.23 3.42 7.36
CA SER A 151 10.52 3.28 6.66
C SER A 151 11.11 1.91 6.93
N PHE A 152 11.53 1.23 5.87
CA PHE A 152 12.32 0.00 5.96
C PHE A 152 13.57 0.24 6.80
N VAL A 153 13.89 -0.71 7.68
CA VAL A 153 15.10 -0.70 8.51
C VAL A 153 16.05 -1.77 8.01
N GLU A 154 15.68 -3.04 8.15
CA GLU A 154 16.54 -4.18 7.78
C GLU A 154 15.73 -5.45 7.52
N THR A 155 16.33 -6.39 6.78
CA THR A 155 15.89 -7.77 6.63
C THR A 155 16.99 -8.70 7.13
N VAL A 156 16.65 -9.63 8.01
CA VAL A 156 17.58 -10.59 8.62
C VAL A 156 17.09 -12.02 8.41
N ASP A 157 18.02 -12.98 8.44
CA ASP A 157 17.66 -14.40 8.43
C ASP A 157 16.80 -14.73 9.65
N SER A 158 15.76 -15.54 9.42
CA SER A 158 14.90 -16.03 10.52
C SER A 158 15.58 -17.11 11.37
N GLY A 159 16.68 -17.69 10.87
CA GLY A 159 17.36 -18.84 11.48
C GLY A 159 16.66 -20.19 11.25
N GLY A 160 15.60 -20.22 10.44
CA GLY A 160 14.87 -21.44 10.07
C GLY A 160 14.41 -21.41 8.61
N GLU A 161 13.57 -22.39 8.24
CA GLU A 161 12.99 -22.48 6.91
C GLU A 161 11.49 -22.23 6.97
N ILE A 162 11.00 -21.43 6.02
CA ILE A 162 9.58 -21.12 5.82
C ILE A 162 8.94 -20.64 7.13
N PRO A 163 9.44 -19.53 7.73
CA PRO A 163 8.84 -18.97 8.92
C PRO A 163 7.41 -18.53 8.59
N VAL A 164 6.46 -18.89 9.45
CA VAL A 164 5.04 -18.55 9.30
C VAL A 164 4.49 -17.69 10.44
N SER A 165 5.30 -17.42 11.46
CA SER A 165 4.90 -16.62 12.61
C SER A 165 6.06 -15.87 13.25
N ILE A 166 5.72 -14.82 14.00
CA ILE A 166 6.62 -14.11 14.90
C ILE A 166 5.87 -13.76 16.18
N ALA A 167 6.55 -13.83 17.32
CA ALA A 167 6.03 -13.37 18.61
C ALA A 167 6.96 -12.29 19.17
N VAL A 168 6.37 -11.35 19.90
CA VAL A 168 7.08 -10.23 20.52
C VAL A 168 6.84 -10.26 22.03
N ASN A 169 7.84 -9.83 22.79
CA ASN A 169 7.76 -9.69 24.24
C ASN A 169 8.10 -8.24 24.59
N GLU A 170 7.20 -7.58 25.30
CA GLU A 170 7.31 -6.16 25.70
C GLU A 170 7.46 -6.00 27.21
#